data_AF-A0A815JE75-F1
#
_entry.id   AF-A0A815JE75-F1
#
_cell.length_a   1.000
_cell.length_b   1.000
_cell.length_c   1.000
_cell.angle_alpha   90.00
_cell.angle_beta   90.00
_cell.angle_gamma   90.00
#
_symmetry.space_group_name_H-M   'P 1'
#
loop_
_entity.id
_entity.type
_entity.pdbx_description
1 polymer ?
#
loop_
_entity_poly.entity_id
_entity_poly.type
_entity_poly.pdbx_seq_one_letter_code
_entity_poly.pdbx_strand_id
1 'polypeptide(L)'
;MTNPSQQKKDLSILLKGFCRLLNNPLIQTYLPGSCKKIGFYQELLILFWKFCDRNKKFLYYVLKSGEILDIIVPILYFLNDARSDTSKIGLMHIGIFILLLLSGERNFGVRLNKPYITRIPMNIPIFTGTHADLLIIVFHKIIVSAHQRLQPLYDCLLTIIVNISPYLKSLSMVSSNKLIHLLEAFSTPWFLFAASDNHNLVFFLLEAFNNLIQYQFDGNANLIYSIIRKRQIFFTLSNLPSDTQTISKFGIKSINSTSSSLKNSSPNKSERKQTIFRTNSKSNTDDESIINREISQQSTIETINDPMITTLAETPSIHKMTERTLAISPSLHNSQRSRSDINIETSPISTQPASPISLHENQVHSSDSSIWSPTSAWIQSWKGKLPLQTILRLLQVLVPQVEKICMDRGLTDESEIIKFLQHGTLVGLLPVPHPILIRKYQPNFGTIMWFRTYMWGVIYLRNIDPPIWYDTDVKLFEIQRVKEQD
;
A
#
# COMPACT_ATOMS: atom_id res chain seq x y z
N MET A 1 -22.39 1.90 36.19
CA MET A 1 -22.17 2.87 35.10
C MET A 1 -20.89 3.63 35.40
N THR A 2 -19.83 3.48 34.60
CA THR A 2 -18.58 4.22 34.79
C THR A 2 -18.77 5.69 34.41
N ASN A 3 -18.24 6.61 35.24
CA ASN A 3 -18.32 8.05 35.03
C ASN A 3 -17.65 8.43 33.67
N PRO A 4 -18.32 9.14 32.75
CA PRO A 4 -17.76 9.54 31.46
C PRO A 4 -16.42 10.29 31.56
N SER A 5 -16.23 11.08 32.62
CA SER A 5 -14.96 11.77 32.88
C SER A 5 -13.84 10.80 33.25
N GLN A 6 -14.14 9.73 33.99
CA GLN A 6 -13.15 8.71 34.34
C GLN A 6 -12.77 7.91 33.11
N GLN A 7 -13.76 7.52 32.30
CA GLN A 7 -13.53 6.80 31.05
C GLN A 7 -12.59 7.57 30.10
N LYS A 8 -12.77 8.88 29.95
CA LYS A 8 -11.87 9.71 29.12
C LYS A 8 -10.44 9.74 29.68
N LYS A 9 -10.28 9.82 31.01
CA LYS A 9 -8.96 9.77 31.67
C LYS A 9 -8.28 8.42 31.42
N ASP A 10 -9.00 7.31 31.55
CA ASP A 10 -8.45 5.97 31.33
C ASP A 10 -7.96 5.80 29.88
N LEU A 11 -8.77 6.22 28.90
CA LEU A 11 -8.37 6.18 27.47
C LEU A 11 -7.16 7.07 27.19
N SER A 12 -7.05 8.22 27.86
CA SER A 12 -5.88 9.10 27.75
C SER A 12 -4.63 8.46 28.33
N ILE A 13 -4.72 7.80 29.47
CA ILE A 13 -3.58 7.13 30.11
C ILE A 13 -3.07 6.01 29.20
N LEU A 14 -3.97 5.21 28.64
CA LEU A 14 -3.64 4.14 27.71
C LEU A 14 -2.91 4.68 26.48
N LEU A 15 -3.49 5.68 25.80
CA LEU A 15 -2.88 6.25 24.58
C LEU A 15 -1.49 6.84 24.85
N LYS A 16 -1.36 7.65 25.91
CA LYS A 16 -0.05 8.21 26.30
C LYS A 16 0.96 7.13 26.67
N GLY A 17 0.50 6.04 27.30
CA GLY A 17 1.31 4.85 27.56
C GLY A 17 1.87 4.22 26.28
N PHE A 18 1.01 4.00 25.28
CA PHE A 18 1.42 3.49 23.97
C PHE A 18 2.40 4.45 23.28
N CYS A 19 2.11 5.76 23.23
CA CYS A 19 2.99 6.75 22.62
C CYS A 19 4.38 6.73 23.29
N ARG A 20 4.44 6.76 24.62
CA ARG A 20 5.72 6.74 25.36
C ARG A 20 6.53 5.48 25.08
N LEU A 21 5.88 4.31 25.11
CA LEU A 21 6.56 3.04 24.95
C LEU A 21 7.01 2.82 23.49
N LEU A 22 6.16 3.12 22.50
CA LEU A 22 6.52 2.96 21.08
C LEU A 22 7.63 3.93 20.63
N ASN A 23 7.70 5.14 21.20
CA ASN A 23 8.75 6.10 20.86
C ASN A 23 10.06 5.85 21.62
N ASN A 24 10.05 5.08 22.72
CA ASN A 24 11.25 4.84 23.53
C ASN A 24 12.47 4.34 22.72
N PRO A 25 12.35 3.36 21.79
CA PRO A 25 13.48 2.91 20.99
C PRO A 25 14.06 3.97 20.03
N LEU A 26 13.26 4.99 19.71
CA LEU A 26 13.58 6.06 18.76
C LEU A 26 14.25 7.28 19.40
N ILE A 27 14.22 7.36 20.74
CA ILE A 27 14.88 8.42 21.47
C ILE A 27 16.38 8.34 21.20
N GLN A 28 16.93 9.44 20.69
CA GLN A 28 18.36 9.64 20.55
C GLN A 28 18.87 10.40 21.77
N THR A 29 19.91 9.86 22.38
CA THR A 29 20.67 10.49 23.45
C THR A 29 22.09 10.77 22.97
N TYR A 30 22.72 11.81 23.51
CA TYR A 30 24.11 12.15 23.18
C TYR A 30 25.07 10.97 23.40
N LEU A 31 24.90 10.25 24.51
CA LEU A 31 25.68 9.06 24.82
C LEU A 31 24.95 7.78 24.36
N PRO A 32 25.55 6.94 23.50
CA PRO A 32 25.00 5.64 23.13
C PRO A 32 24.73 4.77 24.37
N GLY A 33 23.57 4.10 24.42
CA GLY A 33 23.21 3.21 25.53
C GLY A 33 22.80 3.89 26.85
N SER A 34 22.79 5.23 26.92
CA SER A 34 22.39 5.96 28.14
C SER A 34 20.90 5.88 28.48
N CYS A 35 20.06 5.44 27.54
CA CYS A 35 18.65 5.14 27.78
C CYS A 35 18.38 3.65 27.59
N LYS A 36 17.70 3.03 28.57
CA LYS A 36 17.17 1.67 28.42
C LYS A 36 16.11 1.67 27.31
N LYS A 37 16.34 0.85 26.29
CA LYS A 37 15.41 0.64 25.18
C LYS A 37 14.56 -0.59 25.45
N ILE A 38 13.25 -0.48 25.18
CA ILE A 38 12.36 -1.63 25.28
C ILE A 38 12.63 -2.62 24.13
N GLY A 39 12.62 -3.91 24.43
CA GLY A 39 12.72 -5.00 23.44
C GLY A 39 11.37 -5.50 22.91
N PHE A 40 10.26 -5.00 23.47
CA PHE A 40 8.90 -5.55 23.28
C PHE A 40 7.97 -4.73 22.39
N TYR A 41 8.53 -4.09 21.37
CA TYR A 41 7.75 -3.30 20.42
C TYR A 41 6.79 -4.16 19.58
N GLN A 42 7.12 -5.43 19.27
CA GLN A 42 6.22 -6.31 18.52
C GLN A 42 4.94 -6.61 19.31
N GLU A 43 5.08 -6.98 20.58
CA GLU A 43 3.95 -7.25 21.47
C GLU A 43 3.14 -5.98 21.73
N LEU A 44 3.81 -4.84 21.84
CA LEU A 44 3.15 -3.56 22.03
C LEU A 44 2.27 -3.18 20.82
N LEU A 45 2.73 -3.47 19.60
CA LEU A 45 1.95 -3.28 18.38
C LEU A 45 0.78 -4.26 18.29
N ILE A 46 0.98 -5.54 18.65
CA ILE A 46 -0.12 -6.51 18.76
C ILE A 46 -1.19 -5.98 19.73
N LEU A 47 -0.76 -5.54 20.92
CA LEU A 47 -1.64 -5.04 21.96
C LEU A 47 -2.41 -3.81 21.46
N PHE A 48 -1.71 -2.82 20.89
CA PHE A 48 -2.33 -1.63 20.31
C PHE A 48 -3.37 -1.98 19.25
N TRP A 49 -3.02 -2.89 18.33
CA TRP A 49 -3.93 -3.35 17.29
C TRP A 49 -5.20 -3.95 17.88
N LYS A 50 -5.07 -4.86 18.86
CA LYS A 50 -6.24 -5.51 19.48
C LYS A 50 -7.09 -4.55 20.32
N PHE A 51 -6.48 -3.57 20.98
CA PHE A 51 -7.23 -2.50 21.64
C PHE A 51 -8.07 -1.70 20.62
N CYS A 52 -7.48 -1.31 19.49
CA CYS A 52 -8.19 -0.58 18.45
C CYS A 52 -9.29 -1.43 17.77
N ASP A 53 -9.01 -2.69 17.48
CA ASP A 53 -9.93 -3.60 16.81
C ASP A 53 -11.16 -3.92 17.68
N ARG A 54 -10.94 -4.30 18.95
CA ARG A 54 -11.98 -4.75 19.89
C ARG A 54 -12.68 -3.62 20.63
N ASN A 55 -12.00 -2.51 20.91
CA ASN A 55 -12.58 -1.38 21.64
C ASN A 55 -12.79 -0.17 20.72
N LYS A 56 -13.97 -0.10 20.08
CA LYS A 56 -14.33 1.00 19.17
C LYS A 56 -14.29 2.38 19.86
N LYS A 57 -14.53 2.45 21.17
CA LYS A 57 -14.42 3.71 21.93
C LYS A 57 -12.97 4.18 22.03
N PHE A 58 -12.03 3.25 22.25
CA PHE A 58 -10.61 3.55 22.22
C PHE A 58 -10.15 3.97 20.82
N LEU A 59 -10.53 3.21 19.77
CA LEU A 59 -10.23 3.59 18.39
C LEU A 59 -10.72 5.01 18.06
N TYR A 60 -11.96 5.34 18.42
CA TYR A 60 -12.52 6.67 18.22
C TYR A 60 -11.75 7.76 18.98
N TYR A 61 -11.35 7.47 20.23
CA TYR A 61 -10.52 8.37 21.03
C TYR A 61 -9.16 8.62 20.39
N VAL A 62 -8.49 7.55 19.92
CA VAL A 62 -7.21 7.63 19.19
C VAL A 62 -7.34 8.51 17.96
N LEU A 63 -8.36 8.29 17.13
CA LEU A 63 -8.58 9.02 15.88
C LEU A 63 -8.95 10.50 16.09
N LYS A 64 -9.61 10.83 17.20
CA LYS A 64 -9.88 12.22 17.58
C LYS A 64 -8.65 12.91 18.17
N SER A 65 -7.78 12.16 18.82
CA SER A 65 -6.56 12.70 19.43
C SER A 65 -5.58 13.24 18.38
N GLY A 66 -4.75 14.19 18.79
CA GLY A 66 -3.57 14.59 18.03
C GLY A 66 -2.41 13.60 18.15
N GLU A 67 -2.42 12.80 19.22
CA GLU A 67 -1.36 11.86 19.62
C GLU A 67 -1.27 10.64 18.68
N ILE A 68 -2.23 10.43 17.78
CA ILE A 68 -2.16 9.36 16.78
C ILE A 68 -0.93 9.49 15.88
N LEU A 69 -0.45 10.71 15.63
CA LEU A 69 0.78 10.92 14.86
C LEU A 69 2.01 10.36 15.60
N ASP A 70 2.03 10.45 16.93
CA ASP A 70 3.08 9.88 17.77
C ASP A 70 3.02 8.34 17.81
N ILE A 71 1.94 7.72 17.33
CA ILE A 71 1.83 6.27 17.11
C ILE A 71 2.24 5.89 15.68
N ILE A 72 1.87 6.69 14.68
CA ILE A 72 2.17 6.40 13.26
C ILE A 72 3.67 6.44 13.00
N VAL A 73 4.37 7.45 13.53
CA VAL A 73 5.80 7.64 13.30
C VAL A 73 6.63 6.40 13.71
N PRO A 74 6.47 5.82 14.93
CA PRO A 74 7.17 4.59 15.27
C PRO A 74 6.76 3.37 14.43
N ILE A 75 5.48 3.26 14.05
CA ILE A 75 5.06 2.18 13.14
C ILE A 75 5.81 2.28 11.81
N LEU A 76 5.85 3.47 11.19
CA LEU A 76 6.54 3.69 9.93
C LEU A 76 8.06 3.47 10.05
N TYR A 77 8.66 3.84 11.19
CA TYR A 77 10.06 3.53 11.48
C TYR A 77 10.32 2.02 11.45
N PHE A 78 9.55 1.24 12.22
CA PHE A 78 9.74 -0.21 12.31
C PHE A 78 9.47 -0.91 10.97
N LEU A 79 8.47 -0.45 10.22
CA LEU A 79 8.22 -0.96 8.87
C LEU A 79 9.40 -0.68 7.92
N ASN A 80 9.96 0.53 7.97
CA ASN A 80 11.11 0.87 7.14
C ASN A 80 12.35 0.05 7.52
N ASP A 81 12.63 -0.14 8.81
CA ASP A 81 13.76 -0.95 9.30
C ASP A 81 13.62 -2.43 8.92
N ALA A 82 12.42 -2.99 9.09
CA ALA A 82 12.15 -4.41 8.90
C ALA A 82 11.95 -4.86 7.44
N ARG A 83 11.79 -3.94 6.48
CA ARG A 83 11.40 -4.25 5.09
C ARG A 83 12.32 -5.25 4.36
N SER A 84 13.60 -5.30 4.72
CA SER A 84 14.60 -6.17 4.09
C SER A 84 14.90 -7.43 4.92
N ASP A 85 14.25 -7.60 6.07
CA ASP A 85 14.49 -8.68 7.02
C ASP A 85 13.35 -9.70 6.96
N THR A 86 13.64 -10.88 6.40
CA THR A 86 12.65 -11.97 6.24
C THR A 86 12.16 -12.53 7.57
N SER A 87 12.91 -12.38 8.66
CA SER A 87 12.48 -12.80 10.00
C SER A 87 11.41 -11.89 10.59
N LYS A 88 11.31 -10.63 10.09
CA LYS A 88 10.38 -9.61 10.58
C LYS A 88 9.15 -9.43 9.68
N ILE A 89 8.86 -10.37 8.78
CA ILE A 89 7.66 -10.31 7.92
C ILE A 89 6.38 -10.16 8.76
N GLY A 90 6.29 -10.84 9.91
CA GLY A 90 5.11 -10.71 10.77
C GLY A 90 4.92 -9.31 11.37
N LEU A 91 6.01 -8.62 11.67
CA LEU A 91 6.00 -7.21 12.09
C LEU A 91 5.50 -6.30 10.96
N MET A 92 5.91 -6.57 9.72
CA MET A 92 5.43 -5.85 8.54
C MET A 92 3.90 -5.91 8.42
N HIS A 93 3.34 -7.12 8.54
CA HIS A 93 1.90 -7.33 8.49
C HIS A 93 1.15 -6.58 9.59
N ILE A 94 1.62 -6.64 10.85
CA ILE A 94 0.95 -5.92 11.95
C ILE A 94 0.96 -4.42 11.72
N GLY A 95 2.11 -3.83 11.38
CA GLY A 95 2.19 -2.40 11.14
C GLY A 95 1.26 -1.96 10.01
N ILE A 96 1.21 -2.73 8.92
CA ILE A 96 0.33 -2.45 7.78
C ILE A 96 -1.14 -2.66 8.14
N PHE A 97 -1.52 -3.68 8.92
CA PHE A 97 -2.90 -3.90 9.33
C PHE A 97 -3.41 -2.85 10.32
N ILE A 98 -2.54 -2.34 11.21
CA ILE A 98 -2.86 -1.19 12.05
C ILE A 98 -3.13 0.03 11.15
N LEU A 99 -2.26 0.32 10.18
CA LEU A 99 -2.44 1.45 9.27
C LEU A 99 -3.69 1.28 8.39
N LEU A 100 -4.00 0.05 7.94
CA LEU A 100 -5.22 -0.27 7.19
C LEU A 100 -6.47 0.00 8.03
N LEU A 101 -6.50 -0.48 9.28
CA LEU A 101 -7.58 -0.20 10.23
C LEU A 101 -7.79 1.30 10.44
N LEU A 102 -6.70 2.06 10.67
CA LEU A 102 -6.77 3.50 10.91
C LEU A 102 -7.18 4.29 9.65
N SER A 103 -6.74 3.85 8.46
CA SER A 103 -7.03 4.50 7.18
C SER A 103 -8.52 4.47 6.82
N GLY A 104 -9.27 3.51 7.35
CA GLY A 104 -10.72 3.40 7.16
C GLY A 104 -11.54 4.54 7.78
N GLU A 105 -10.89 5.47 8.48
CA GLU A 105 -11.54 6.55 9.21
C GLU A 105 -11.06 7.93 8.72
N ARG A 106 -12.01 8.80 8.32
CA ARG A 106 -11.72 10.13 7.76
C ARG A 106 -10.77 10.97 8.61
N ASN A 107 -10.93 10.95 9.93
CA ASN A 107 -10.11 11.74 10.85
C ASN A 107 -8.61 11.41 10.72
N PHE A 108 -8.28 10.16 10.42
CA PHE A 108 -6.90 9.74 10.18
C PHE A 108 -6.30 10.46 8.97
N GLY A 109 -6.97 10.36 7.80
CA GLY A 109 -6.53 11.03 6.57
C GLY A 109 -6.39 12.54 6.74
N VAL A 110 -7.34 13.19 7.42
CA VAL A 110 -7.26 14.63 7.71
C VAL A 110 -6.07 14.96 8.61
N ARG A 111 -5.80 14.14 9.64
CA ARG A 111 -4.73 14.38 10.62
C ARG A 111 -3.33 14.25 10.00
N LEU A 112 -3.18 13.42 8.97
CA LEU A 112 -1.90 13.24 8.26
C LEU A 112 -1.37 14.52 7.61
N ASN A 113 -2.21 15.52 7.36
CA ASN A 113 -1.79 16.83 6.83
C ASN A 113 -0.95 17.67 7.82
N LYS A 114 -0.83 17.26 9.09
CA LYS A 114 0.03 17.99 10.04
C LYS A 114 1.49 17.94 9.57
N PRO A 115 2.24 19.05 9.66
CA PRO A 115 3.67 19.09 9.32
C PRO A 115 4.46 18.04 10.10
N TYR A 116 5.37 17.35 9.41
CA TYR A 116 6.29 16.40 10.03
C TYR A 116 7.59 17.13 10.41
N ILE A 117 7.75 17.39 11.70
CA ILE A 117 8.88 18.16 12.25
C ILE A 117 9.93 17.23 12.87
N THR A 118 9.50 16.08 13.40
CA THR A 118 10.35 15.11 14.08
C THR A 118 11.38 14.53 13.12
N ARG A 119 12.67 14.60 13.45
CA ARG A 119 13.73 14.01 12.62
C ARG A 119 14.21 12.71 13.25
N ILE A 120 13.54 11.62 12.91
CA ILE A 120 13.99 10.27 13.28
C ILE A 120 14.96 9.78 12.20
N PRO A 121 16.11 9.19 12.57
CA PRO A 121 17.05 8.62 11.60
C PRO A 121 16.42 7.43 10.87
N MET A 122 15.76 7.71 9.75
CA MET A 122 15.24 6.70 8.85
C MET A 122 16.06 6.72 7.56
N ASN A 123 16.34 5.54 7.01
CA ASN A 123 16.92 5.44 5.67
C ASN A 123 15.83 5.80 4.63
N ILE A 124 15.55 7.09 4.45
CA ILE A 124 14.61 7.66 3.46
C ILE A 124 15.19 8.97 2.92
N PRO A 125 14.78 9.41 1.72
CA PRO A 125 15.18 10.72 1.20
C PRO A 125 14.79 11.85 2.16
N ILE A 126 15.62 12.91 2.19
CA ILE A 126 15.29 14.13 2.94
C ILE A 126 14.10 14.81 2.24
N PHE A 127 13.10 15.20 3.02
CA PHE A 127 11.94 15.91 2.51
C PHE A 127 11.44 16.92 3.55
N THR A 128 10.70 17.92 3.07
CA THR A 128 9.92 18.85 3.88
C THR A 128 8.45 18.65 3.51
N GLY A 129 7.63 18.28 4.50
CA GLY A 129 6.24 17.92 4.24
C GLY A 129 5.47 17.52 5.49
N THR A 130 4.44 16.72 5.28
CA THR A 130 3.47 16.30 6.27
C THR A 130 3.71 14.85 6.70
N HIS A 131 2.90 14.36 7.66
CA HIS A 131 2.93 12.94 8.01
C HIS A 131 2.41 12.06 6.86
N ALA A 132 1.58 12.61 5.96
CA ALA A 132 1.18 11.92 4.74
C ALA A 132 2.39 11.64 3.82
N ASP A 133 3.32 12.61 3.72
CA ASP A 133 4.54 12.46 2.94
C ASP A 133 5.44 11.36 3.51
N LEU A 134 5.64 11.35 4.83
CA LEU A 134 6.38 10.27 5.49
C LEU A 134 5.79 8.89 5.16
N LEU A 135 4.46 8.75 5.26
CA LEU A 135 3.76 7.51 4.97
C LEU A 135 3.97 7.08 3.51
N ILE A 136 3.77 7.98 2.55
CA ILE A 136 3.93 7.69 1.12
C ILE A 136 5.38 7.30 0.79
N ILE A 137 6.37 8.01 1.35
CA ILE A 137 7.79 7.73 1.10
C ILE A 137 8.19 6.37 1.67
N VAL A 138 7.74 6.03 2.89
CA VAL A 138 8.00 4.71 3.49
C VAL A 138 7.30 3.60 2.70
N PHE A 139 6.05 3.80 2.28
CA PHE A 139 5.31 2.82 1.48
C PHE A 139 5.95 2.60 0.11
N HIS A 140 6.35 3.68 -0.55
CA HIS A 140 7.14 3.62 -1.78
C HIS A 140 8.40 2.76 -1.59
N LYS A 141 9.16 3.02 -0.52
CA LYS A 141 10.39 2.29 -0.23
C LYS A 141 10.14 0.80 0.07
N ILE A 142 9.06 0.48 0.78
CA ILE A 142 8.66 -0.93 1.01
C ILE A 142 8.30 -1.59 -0.31
N ILE A 143 7.55 -0.92 -1.18
CA ILE A 143 7.13 -1.51 -2.46
C ILE A 143 8.33 -1.77 -3.37
N VAL A 144 9.25 -0.80 -3.49
CA VAL A 144 10.36 -0.89 -4.45
C VAL A 144 11.56 -1.68 -3.92
N SER A 145 11.89 -1.59 -2.63
CA SER A 145 13.15 -2.12 -2.09
C SER A 145 13.03 -3.30 -1.11
N ALA A 146 11.81 -3.78 -0.84
CA ALA A 146 11.62 -4.89 0.09
C ALA A 146 11.81 -6.26 -0.56
N HIS A 147 11.87 -7.29 0.28
CA HIS A 147 11.90 -8.67 -0.17
C HIS A 147 10.58 -9.05 -0.84
N GLN A 148 10.63 -9.88 -1.90
CA GLN A 148 9.47 -10.40 -2.65
C GLN A 148 8.34 -11.02 -1.81
N ARG A 149 8.62 -11.48 -0.58
CA ARG A 149 7.61 -12.03 0.33
C ARG A 149 6.63 -10.98 0.84
N LEU A 150 6.91 -9.69 0.62
CA LEU A 150 5.99 -8.60 0.93
C LEU A 150 5.07 -8.21 -0.23
N GLN A 151 5.19 -8.82 -1.42
CA GLN A 151 4.27 -8.56 -2.54
C GLN A 151 2.79 -8.72 -2.16
N PRO A 152 2.36 -9.73 -1.36
CA PRO A 152 0.96 -9.85 -0.93
C PRO A 152 0.45 -8.64 -0.11
N LEU A 153 1.34 -7.79 0.40
CA LEU A 153 0.98 -6.60 1.17
C LEU A 153 0.85 -5.33 0.31
N TYR A 154 1.22 -5.38 -0.98
CA TYR A 154 1.13 -4.20 -1.86
C TYR A 154 -0.30 -3.69 -1.99
N ASP A 155 -1.27 -4.61 -2.12
CA ASP A 155 -2.69 -4.27 -2.11
C ASP A 155 -3.11 -3.52 -0.84
N CYS A 156 -2.61 -3.94 0.33
CA CYS A 156 -2.90 -3.28 1.60
C CYS A 156 -2.32 -1.87 1.64
N LEU A 157 -1.05 -1.72 1.24
CA LEU A 157 -0.34 -0.44 1.19
C LEU A 157 -1.04 0.55 0.26
N LEU A 158 -1.40 0.12 -0.95
CA LEU A 158 -2.10 0.96 -1.91
C LEU A 158 -3.54 1.25 -1.46
N THR A 159 -4.23 0.29 -0.84
CA THR A 159 -5.57 0.53 -0.25
C THR A 159 -5.54 1.64 0.80
N ILE A 160 -4.52 1.66 1.66
CA ILE A 160 -4.33 2.73 2.64
C ILE A 160 -4.15 4.08 1.93
N ILE A 161 -3.32 4.14 0.88
CA ILE A 161 -3.13 5.37 0.07
C ILE A 161 -4.46 5.82 -0.53
N VAL A 162 -5.25 4.91 -1.11
CA VAL A 162 -6.57 5.25 -1.66
C VAL A 162 -7.49 5.80 -0.57
N ASN A 163 -7.57 5.16 0.58
CA ASN A 163 -8.44 5.60 1.68
C ASN A 163 -8.12 7.01 2.19
N ILE A 164 -6.83 7.39 2.23
CA ILE A 164 -6.41 8.72 2.71
C ILE A 164 -6.41 9.79 1.62
N SER A 165 -6.28 9.40 0.34
CA SER A 165 -6.11 10.30 -0.80
C SER A 165 -7.14 11.43 -0.94
N PRO A 166 -8.45 11.28 -0.63
CA PRO A 166 -9.41 12.38 -0.74
C PRO A 166 -9.20 13.50 0.29
N TYR A 167 -8.33 13.29 1.28
CA TYR A 167 -8.14 14.20 2.41
C TYR A 167 -6.76 14.89 2.43
N LEU A 168 -5.84 14.53 1.53
CA LEU A 168 -4.46 15.04 1.55
C LEU A 168 -4.38 16.37 0.81
N LYS A 169 -3.85 17.41 1.45
CA LYS A 169 -3.94 18.81 0.98
C LYS A 169 -2.63 19.42 0.51
N SER A 170 -1.49 18.79 0.72
CA SER A 170 -0.21 19.46 0.46
C SER A 170 0.92 18.44 0.32
N LEU A 171 0.78 17.52 -0.64
CA LEU A 171 1.85 16.57 -0.93
C LEU A 171 3.10 17.33 -1.39
N SER A 172 4.24 16.96 -0.83
CA SER A 172 5.54 17.43 -1.29
C SER A 172 5.83 16.94 -2.71
N MET A 173 6.76 17.62 -3.39
CA MET A 173 7.26 17.19 -4.69
C MET A 173 7.85 15.77 -4.63
N VAL A 174 8.54 15.43 -3.52
CA VAL A 174 9.13 14.10 -3.32
C VAL A 174 8.05 13.03 -3.32
N SER A 175 7.02 13.15 -2.48
CA SER A 175 5.91 12.17 -2.40
C SER A 175 5.12 12.08 -3.70
N SER A 176 4.89 13.23 -4.35
CA SER A 176 4.20 13.29 -5.65
C SER A 176 4.95 12.47 -6.71
N ASN A 177 6.26 12.67 -6.82
CA ASN A 177 7.10 11.88 -7.73
C ASN A 177 7.18 10.40 -7.31
N LYS A 178 7.15 10.07 -6.01
CA LYS A 178 7.09 8.67 -5.56
C LYS A 178 5.79 7.98 -5.98
N LEU A 179 4.64 8.63 -5.91
CA LEU A 179 3.37 8.06 -6.39
C LEU A 179 3.40 7.84 -7.91
N ILE A 180 3.88 8.83 -8.67
CA ILE A 180 4.02 8.71 -10.13
C ILE A 180 5.00 7.59 -10.49
N HIS A 181 6.10 7.47 -9.75
CA HIS A 181 7.07 6.40 -9.95
C HIS A 181 6.47 5.00 -9.71
N LEU A 182 5.60 4.82 -8.70
CA LEU A 182 4.87 3.55 -8.54
C LEU A 182 3.97 3.27 -9.74
N LEU A 183 3.27 4.29 -10.26
CA LEU A 183 2.41 4.12 -11.43
C LEU A 183 3.23 3.74 -12.67
N GLU A 184 4.36 4.40 -12.89
CA GLU A 184 5.29 4.12 -13.98
C GLU A 184 5.71 2.65 -13.97
N ALA A 185 6.16 2.17 -12.81
CA ALA A 185 6.57 0.78 -12.62
C ALA A 185 5.43 -0.22 -12.88
N PHE A 186 4.27 -0.01 -12.26
CA PHE A 186 3.15 -0.95 -12.34
C PHE A 186 2.39 -0.89 -13.66
N SER A 187 2.56 0.15 -14.47
CA SER A 187 1.89 0.31 -15.76
C SER A 187 2.66 -0.28 -16.94
N THR A 188 3.86 -0.82 -16.69
CA THR A 188 4.65 -1.46 -17.75
C THR A 188 4.02 -2.77 -18.22
N PRO A 189 4.09 -3.11 -19.53
CA PRO A 189 3.55 -4.36 -20.04
C PRO A 189 4.16 -5.61 -19.38
N TRP A 190 5.47 -5.59 -19.09
CA TRP A 190 6.13 -6.73 -18.43
C TRP A 190 5.51 -7.00 -17.05
N PHE A 191 5.32 -5.96 -16.23
CA PHE A 191 4.76 -6.10 -14.90
C PHE A 191 3.28 -6.49 -14.97
N LEU A 192 2.49 -5.76 -15.77
CA LEU A 192 1.05 -6.00 -15.90
C LEU A 192 0.75 -7.44 -16.30
N PHE A 193 1.54 -8.02 -17.21
CA PHE A 193 1.28 -9.33 -17.78
C PHE A 193 1.85 -10.49 -16.96
N ALA A 194 2.72 -10.20 -15.98
CA ALA A 194 3.38 -11.21 -15.16
C ALA A 194 2.42 -11.99 -14.24
N ALA A 195 1.32 -11.38 -13.78
CA ALA A 195 0.32 -12.04 -12.95
C ALA A 195 -1.10 -11.53 -13.27
N SER A 196 -2.10 -12.38 -13.01
CA SER A 196 -3.51 -12.08 -13.27
C SER A 196 -4.02 -10.84 -12.54
N ASP A 197 -3.43 -10.54 -11.38
CA ASP A 197 -3.96 -9.54 -10.45
C ASP A 197 -3.14 -8.23 -10.46
N ASN A 198 -2.01 -8.17 -11.17
CA ASN A 198 -1.11 -7.01 -11.16
C ASN A 198 -1.79 -5.71 -11.64
N HIS A 199 -2.76 -5.83 -12.54
CA HIS A 199 -3.55 -4.69 -13.01
C HIS A 199 -4.31 -4.00 -11.87
N ASN A 200 -4.66 -4.71 -10.78
CA ASN A 200 -5.36 -4.12 -9.63
C ASN A 200 -4.55 -3.02 -8.94
N LEU A 201 -3.21 -3.13 -8.92
CA LEU A 201 -2.33 -2.12 -8.33
C LEU A 201 -2.43 -0.78 -9.07
N VAL A 202 -2.57 -0.84 -10.41
CA VAL A 202 -2.80 0.34 -11.24
C VAL A 202 -4.17 0.96 -10.96
N PHE A 203 -5.21 0.14 -10.78
CA PHE A 203 -6.54 0.65 -10.38
C PHE A 203 -6.48 1.43 -9.07
N PHE A 204 -5.79 0.93 -8.04
CA PHE A 204 -5.63 1.65 -6.78
C PHE A 204 -4.92 2.99 -6.97
N LEU A 205 -3.81 3.03 -7.71
CA LEU A 205 -3.09 4.29 -7.94
C LEU A 205 -3.91 5.30 -8.74
N LEU A 206 -4.59 4.88 -9.80
CA LEU A 206 -5.46 5.77 -10.57
C LEU A 206 -6.63 6.30 -9.74
N GLU A 207 -7.23 5.48 -8.87
CA GLU A 207 -8.25 5.92 -7.92
C GLU A 207 -7.69 6.96 -6.94
N ALA A 208 -6.47 6.76 -6.41
CA ALA A 208 -5.81 7.75 -5.55
C ALA A 208 -5.54 9.08 -6.27
N PHE A 209 -5.05 9.04 -7.52
CA PHE A 209 -4.85 10.26 -8.32
C PHE A 209 -6.18 10.96 -8.59
N ASN A 210 -7.24 10.23 -8.95
CA ASN A 210 -8.56 10.83 -9.17
C ASN A 210 -9.11 11.47 -7.89
N ASN A 211 -8.96 10.83 -6.74
CA ASN A 211 -9.34 11.42 -5.45
C ASN A 211 -8.58 12.73 -5.18
N LEU A 212 -7.27 12.75 -5.39
CA LEU A 212 -6.44 13.95 -5.17
C LEU A 212 -6.82 15.07 -6.13
N ILE A 213 -7.07 14.76 -7.41
CA ILE A 213 -7.47 15.73 -8.43
C ILE A 213 -8.89 16.26 -8.16
N GLN A 214 -9.84 15.41 -7.79
CA GLN A 214 -11.24 15.83 -7.66
C GLN A 214 -11.53 16.53 -6.33
N TYR A 215 -10.88 16.12 -5.24
CA TYR A 215 -11.20 16.60 -3.90
C TYR A 215 -10.18 17.57 -3.32
N GLN A 216 -8.93 17.52 -3.78
CA GLN A 216 -7.82 18.26 -3.18
C GLN A 216 -6.91 18.91 -4.25
N PHE A 217 -7.47 19.31 -5.40
CA PHE A 217 -6.71 19.97 -6.48
C PHE A 217 -5.94 21.18 -5.97
N ASP A 218 -6.64 22.12 -5.31
CA ASP A 218 -6.13 23.41 -4.85
C ASP A 218 -4.86 23.28 -4.00
N GLY A 219 -4.76 22.19 -3.24
CA GLY A 219 -3.65 21.95 -2.33
C GLY A 219 -2.48 21.15 -2.92
N ASN A 220 -2.70 20.40 -4.01
CA ASN A 220 -1.73 19.43 -4.52
C ASN A 220 -1.09 19.84 -5.84
N ALA A 221 -0.75 21.11 -6.01
CA ALA A 221 -0.09 21.61 -7.23
C ALA A 221 1.19 20.84 -7.60
N ASN A 222 1.97 20.39 -6.61
CA ASN A 222 3.16 19.54 -6.84
C ASN A 222 2.79 18.24 -7.58
N LEU A 223 1.70 17.58 -7.17
CA LEU A 223 1.21 16.36 -7.81
C LEU A 223 0.72 16.62 -9.24
N ILE A 224 -0.05 17.69 -9.42
CA ILE A 224 -0.57 18.09 -10.73
C ILE A 224 0.59 18.38 -11.69
N TYR A 225 1.61 19.09 -11.22
CA TYR A 225 2.83 19.33 -11.95
C TYR A 225 3.54 18.02 -12.34
N SER A 226 3.73 17.09 -11.40
CA SER A 226 4.32 15.77 -11.67
C SER A 226 3.52 14.98 -12.72
N ILE A 227 2.18 15.03 -12.67
CA ILE A 227 1.28 14.40 -13.65
C ILE A 227 1.49 14.99 -15.05
N ILE A 228 1.55 16.33 -15.16
CA ILE A 228 1.78 17.03 -16.44
C ILE A 228 3.15 16.65 -17.03
N ARG A 229 4.19 16.62 -16.20
CA ARG A 229 5.55 16.25 -16.61
C ARG A 229 5.62 14.81 -17.12
N LYS A 230 4.96 13.88 -16.44
CA LYS A 230 4.97 12.44 -16.76
C LYS A 230 3.70 11.99 -17.50
N ARG A 231 3.05 12.90 -18.24
CA ARG A 231 1.79 12.64 -18.97
C ARG A 231 1.82 11.43 -19.90
N GLN A 232 2.99 11.09 -20.45
CA GLN A 232 3.16 9.96 -21.36
C GLN A 232 2.84 8.61 -20.72
N ILE A 233 2.98 8.47 -19.40
CA ILE A 233 2.61 7.23 -18.68
C ILE A 233 1.11 6.97 -18.85
N PHE A 234 0.27 8.00 -18.67
CA PHE A 234 -1.18 7.89 -18.77
C PHE A 234 -1.64 7.65 -20.22
N PHE A 235 -1.01 8.30 -21.20
CA PHE A 235 -1.30 8.05 -22.61
C PHE A 235 -0.90 6.63 -23.03
N THR A 236 0.27 6.15 -22.62
CA THR A 236 0.72 4.77 -22.86
C THR A 236 -0.23 3.76 -22.22
N LEU A 237 -0.65 4.01 -20.98
CA LEU A 237 -1.59 3.16 -20.26
C LEU A 237 -2.98 3.12 -20.94
N SER A 238 -3.46 4.25 -21.47
CA SER A 238 -4.71 4.29 -22.25
C SER A 238 -4.63 3.49 -23.55
N ASN A 239 -3.43 3.44 -24.15
CA ASN A 239 -3.16 2.79 -25.43
C ASN A 239 -2.40 1.46 -25.26
N LEU A 240 -2.60 0.75 -24.14
CA LEU A 240 -1.96 -0.53 -23.88
C LEU A 240 -2.12 -1.51 -25.05
N PRO A 241 -1.06 -2.20 -25.51
CA PRO A 241 -1.19 -3.20 -26.55
C PRO A 241 -2.18 -4.30 -26.16
N SER A 242 -3.10 -4.64 -27.05
CA SER A 242 -4.13 -5.68 -26.81
C SER A 242 -4.02 -6.85 -27.79
N ASP A 243 -3.02 -6.82 -28.68
CA ASP A 243 -2.84 -7.79 -29.76
C ASP A 243 -2.07 -9.01 -29.27
N THR A 244 -2.53 -10.20 -29.66
CA THR A 244 -1.95 -11.49 -29.24
C THR A 244 -0.45 -11.61 -29.55
N GLN A 245 0.02 -11.03 -30.65
CA GLN A 245 1.44 -11.05 -31.05
C GLN A 245 2.33 -10.18 -30.13
N THR A 246 1.77 -9.11 -29.58
CA THR A 246 2.49 -8.19 -28.71
C THR A 246 2.52 -8.76 -27.29
N ILE A 247 1.41 -9.35 -26.85
CA ILE A 247 1.26 -10.03 -25.57
C ILE A 247 2.23 -11.22 -25.45
N SER A 248 2.34 -12.05 -26.50
CA SER A 248 3.23 -13.22 -26.49
C SER A 248 4.71 -12.84 -26.40
N LYS A 249 5.13 -11.73 -27.03
CA LYS A 249 6.52 -11.22 -26.94
C LYS A 249 6.93 -10.82 -25.51
N PHE A 250 5.98 -10.32 -24.71
CA PHE A 250 6.24 -9.95 -23.32
C PHE A 250 6.08 -11.14 -22.36
N GLY A 251 5.14 -12.06 -22.63
CA GLY A 251 4.96 -13.30 -21.86
C GLY A 251 6.15 -14.27 -21.98
N ILE A 252 6.77 -14.40 -23.16
CA ILE A 252 7.89 -15.33 -23.40
C ILE A 252 9.20 -14.85 -22.77
N LYS A 253 9.43 -13.53 -22.64
CA LYS A 253 10.62 -13.01 -21.95
C LYS A 253 10.65 -13.36 -20.45
N SER A 254 9.50 -13.61 -19.84
CA SER A 254 9.39 -14.09 -18.45
C SER A 254 9.81 -15.55 -18.29
N ILE A 255 9.80 -16.34 -19.37
CA ILE A 255 10.07 -17.80 -19.36
C ILE A 255 11.50 -18.10 -19.83
N ASN A 256 12.09 -17.26 -20.68
CA ASN A 256 13.44 -17.50 -21.22
C ASN A 256 14.58 -17.02 -20.30
N SER A 257 14.31 -16.27 -19.24
CA SER A 257 15.28 -15.98 -18.17
C SER A 257 15.54 -17.18 -17.25
N THR A 258 14.68 -18.20 -17.27
CA THR A 258 14.80 -19.42 -16.46
C THR A 258 15.51 -20.57 -17.18
N SER A 259 15.79 -20.47 -18.48
CA SER A 259 16.33 -21.58 -19.29
C SER A 259 17.77 -21.38 -19.79
N SER A 260 18.43 -20.26 -19.51
CA SER A 260 19.82 -19.98 -19.96
C SER A 260 20.92 -20.13 -18.89
N SER A 261 20.63 -20.71 -17.72
CA SER A 261 21.64 -21.02 -16.68
C SER A 261 22.12 -22.47 -16.64
N LEU A 262 21.76 -23.30 -17.63
CA LEU A 262 22.21 -24.70 -17.70
C LEU A 262 22.76 -25.00 -19.10
N LYS A 263 24.00 -24.56 -19.35
CA LYS A 263 25.00 -25.22 -20.22
C LYS A 263 26.26 -24.35 -20.35
N ASN A 264 27.27 -24.66 -19.54
CA ASN A 264 28.65 -24.98 -19.95
C ASN A 264 29.68 -24.67 -18.84
N SER A 265 30.05 -25.71 -18.11
CA SER A 265 31.41 -25.97 -17.62
C SER A 265 32.38 -25.95 -18.81
N SER A 266 33.55 -25.31 -18.85
CA SER A 266 34.71 -25.40 -17.95
C SER A 266 35.85 -24.47 -18.48
N PRO A 267 37.03 -24.34 -17.82
CA PRO A 267 37.69 -23.05 -17.56
C PRO A 267 38.88 -22.72 -18.48
N ASN A 268 39.25 -21.44 -18.58
CA ASN A 268 40.65 -20.99 -18.40
C ASN A 268 40.87 -19.46 -18.56
N LYS A 269 41.65 -18.93 -17.61
CA LYS A 269 42.71 -17.91 -17.70
C LYS A 269 42.44 -16.52 -18.30
N SER A 270 42.59 -15.53 -17.40
CA SER A 270 43.37 -14.28 -17.55
C SER A 270 43.33 -13.52 -18.88
N GLU A 271 42.85 -12.28 -18.87
CA GLU A 271 43.73 -11.10 -18.89
C GLU A 271 42.94 -9.77 -18.91
N ARG A 272 43.54 -8.82 -18.21
CA ARG A 272 43.14 -7.44 -18.01
C ARG A 272 43.72 -6.61 -19.16
N LYS A 273 42.89 -5.98 -20.01
CA LYS A 273 43.32 -4.77 -20.75
C LYS A 273 42.21 -3.73 -20.84
N GLN A 274 42.56 -2.56 -20.31
CA GLN A 274 41.90 -1.28 -20.46
C GLN A 274 41.93 -0.85 -21.92
N THR A 275 40.83 -0.30 -22.42
CA THR A 275 40.87 0.70 -23.49
C THR A 275 39.94 1.85 -23.14
N ILE A 276 40.58 3.00 -23.01
CA ILE A 276 40.03 4.33 -22.77
C ILE A 276 39.38 4.80 -24.07
N PHE A 277 38.09 5.16 -24.02
CA PHE A 277 37.55 6.17 -24.94
C PHE A 277 36.72 7.18 -24.17
N ARG A 278 37.18 8.43 -24.28
CA ARG A 278 36.71 9.63 -23.60
C ARG A 278 35.82 10.38 -24.59
N THR A 279 34.55 10.60 -24.28
CA THR A 279 33.75 11.66 -24.90
C THR A 279 32.92 12.40 -23.85
N ASN A 280 32.88 13.71 -24.00
CA ASN A 280 32.40 14.69 -23.04
C ASN A 280 30.87 14.80 -22.97
N SER A 281 30.39 15.12 -21.77
CA SER A 281 29.25 15.98 -21.42
C SER A 281 27.88 15.69 -22.05
N LYS A 282 26.96 15.17 -21.21
CA LYS A 282 25.68 15.82 -20.87
C LYS A 282 25.08 15.15 -19.63
N SER A 283 24.96 15.94 -18.57
CA SER A 283 24.28 15.60 -17.32
C SER A 283 22.77 15.56 -17.54
N ASN A 284 22.19 14.37 -17.39
CA ASN A 284 20.86 14.06 -16.83
C ASN A 284 20.44 12.66 -17.31
N THR A 285 19.72 11.94 -16.42
CA THR A 285 19.05 10.63 -16.59
C THR A 285 19.90 9.37 -16.35
N ASP A 286 20.16 9.04 -15.07
CA ASP A 286 20.59 7.69 -14.64
C ASP A 286 19.51 6.92 -13.83
N ASP A 287 18.41 7.57 -13.43
CA ASP A 287 17.39 6.94 -12.57
C ASP A 287 16.43 5.99 -13.32
N GLU A 288 16.22 6.14 -14.63
CA GLU A 288 15.26 5.29 -15.39
C GLU A 288 15.71 3.82 -15.54
N SER A 289 17.01 3.53 -15.43
CA SER A 289 17.58 2.19 -15.62
C SER A 289 17.53 1.31 -14.36
N ILE A 290 17.43 1.93 -13.17
CA ILE A 290 17.45 1.24 -11.88
C ILE A 290 16.06 0.67 -11.56
N ILE A 291 15.00 1.37 -11.96
CA ILE A 291 13.59 1.08 -11.64
C ILE A 291 13.15 -0.29 -12.16
N ASN A 292 13.41 -0.56 -13.44
CA ASN A 292 13.07 -1.85 -14.04
C ASN A 292 13.94 -2.96 -13.44
N ARG A 293 15.16 -2.68 -12.99
CA ARG A 293 16.09 -3.68 -12.44
C ARG A 293 15.68 -4.12 -11.03
N GLU A 294 15.28 -3.19 -10.17
CA GLU A 294 14.89 -3.47 -8.78
C GLU A 294 13.54 -4.22 -8.69
N ILE A 295 12.57 -3.90 -9.55
CA ILE A 295 11.27 -4.57 -9.55
C ILE A 295 11.31 -5.87 -10.39
N SER A 296 12.10 -5.93 -11.48
CA SER A 296 12.25 -7.18 -12.26
C SER A 296 12.99 -8.28 -11.51
N GLN A 297 13.93 -7.94 -10.62
CA GLN A 297 14.61 -8.91 -9.75
C GLN A 297 13.69 -9.49 -8.65
N GLN A 298 12.54 -8.86 -8.38
CA GLN A 298 11.57 -9.33 -7.37
C GLN A 298 10.47 -10.21 -7.96
N SER A 299 10.28 -10.23 -9.29
CA SER A 299 9.29 -11.06 -9.97
C SER A 299 9.84 -12.41 -10.48
N THR A 300 11.13 -12.68 -10.31
CA THR A 300 11.69 -14.01 -10.59
C THR A 300 11.30 -14.98 -9.49
N ILE A 301 10.35 -15.88 -9.80
CA ILE A 301 10.02 -17.04 -8.97
C ILE A 301 11.25 -17.96 -8.97
N GLU A 302 12.18 -17.75 -8.05
CA GLU A 302 13.10 -18.79 -7.65
C GLU A 302 12.37 -19.68 -6.65
N THR A 303 11.97 -20.87 -7.11
CA THR A 303 11.54 -21.98 -6.26
C THR A 303 12.75 -22.46 -5.47
N ILE A 304 13.13 -21.72 -4.43
CA ILE A 304 14.15 -22.16 -3.49
C ILE A 304 13.48 -23.20 -2.58
N ASN A 305 13.70 -24.47 -2.91
CA ASN A 305 13.50 -25.59 -1.99
C ASN A 305 14.57 -25.47 -0.87
N ASP A 306 14.36 -24.57 0.08
CA ASP A 306 15.15 -24.50 1.32
C ASP A 306 14.50 -25.37 2.40
N PRO A 307 15.23 -26.34 3.00
CA PRO A 307 14.69 -27.28 3.97
C PRO A 307 14.68 -26.69 5.39
N MET A 308 13.94 -25.60 5.63
CA MET A 308 13.40 -25.18 6.94
C MET A 308 12.71 -23.82 6.81
N ILE A 309 11.47 -23.80 6.32
CA ILE A 309 10.63 -22.59 6.39
C ILE A 309 9.48 -22.89 7.34
N THR A 310 9.52 -22.30 8.54
CA THR A 310 8.30 -22.04 9.32
C THR A 310 7.44 -21.11 8.47
N THR A 311 6.51 -21.68 7.71
CA THR A 311 5.68 -20.93 6.76
C THR A 311 4.67 -20.12 7.56
N LEU A 312 4.77 -18.78 7.47
CA LEU A 312 3.70 -17.91 7.92
C LEU A 312 2.46 -18.26 7.09
N ALA A 313 1.28 -18.33 7.72
CA ALA A 313 0.04 -18.62 7.00
C ALA A 313 -0.15 -17.65 5.83
N GLU A 314 -0.79 -18.09 4.75
CA GLU A 314 -1.04 -17.24 3.59
C GLU A 314 -1.84 -16.00 4.00
N THR A 315 -1.38 -14.84 3.53
CA THR A 315 -2.08 -13.57 3.74
C THR A 315 -3.34 -13.57 2.89
N PRO A 316 -4.54 -13.41 3.49
CA PRO A 316 -5.77 -13.39 2.72
C PRO A 316 -5.80 -12.19 1.76
N SER A 317 -6.44 -12.38 0.60
CA SER A 317 -6.59 -11.30 -0.39
C SER A 317 -7.30 -10.08 0.20
N ILE A 318 -6.90 -8.87 -0.23
CA ILE A 318 -7.43 -7.60 0.31
C ILE A 318 -8.95 -7.49 0.23
N HIS A 319 -9.57 -8.06 -0.80
CA HIS A 319 -11.02 -8.10 -0.99
C HIS A 319 -11.76 -8.87 0.10
N LYS A 320 -11.12 -9.88 0.71
CA LYS A 320 -11.67 -10.63 1.85
C LYS A 320 -11.45 -9.89 3.17
N MET A 321 -10.52 -8.94 3.20
CA MET A 321 -10.13 -8.19 4.40
C MET A 321 -10.73 -6.80 4.48
N THR A 322 -11.51 -6.38 3.49
CA THR A 322 -12.05 -5.02 3.43
C THR A 322 -13.51 -4.99 3.00
N GLU A 323 -14.25 -4.05 3.56
CA GLU A 323 -15.61 -3.72 3.14
C GLU A 323 -15.64 -2.32 2.55
N ARG A 324 -16.25 -2.18 1.37
CA ARG A 324 -16.40 -0.88 0.70
C ARG A 324 -17.61 -0.16 1.27
N THR A 325 -17.38 1.04 1.76
CA THR A 325 -18.41 1.94 2.29
C THR A 325 -18.28 3.31 1.66
N LEU A 326 -19.40 3.99 1.44
CA LEU A 326 -19.38 5.39 1.01
C LEU A 326 -18.91 6.27 2.16
N ALA A 327 -18.01 7.22 1.90
CA ALA A 327 -17.68 8.22 2.89
C ALA A 327 -18.92 9.08 3.16
N ILE A 328 -19.37 9.12 4.43
CA ILE A 328 -20.48 9.99 4.82
C ILE A 328 -19.99 11.44 4.74
N SER A 329 -20.49 12.17 3.74
CA SER A 329 -20.30 13.60 3.59
C SER A 329 -21.19 14.33 4.61
N PRO A 330 -20.66 15.15 5.54
CA PRO A 330 -21.47 16.16 6.21
C PRO A 330 -21.60 17.34 5.23
N SER A 331 -22.51 17.25 4.26
CA SER A 331 -22.93 18.41 3.49
C SER A 331 -23.96 19.20 4.30
N LEU A 332 -23.60 20.45 4.60
CA LEU A 332 -24.42 21.61 4.94
C LEU A 332 -25.84 21.34 5.48
N HIS A 333 -26.02 21.60 6.77
CA HIS A 333 -27.32 21.94 7.32
C HIS A 333 -27.79 23.26 6.68
N ASN A 334 -28.78 23.19 5.79
CA ASN A 334 -29.78 24.25 5.65
C ASN A 334 -31.10 23.66 5.16
N SER A 335 -32.09 23.77 6.05
CA SER A 335 -33.55 23.81 5.88
C SER A 335 -34.16 23.34 4.55
N GLN A 336 -34.93 22.26 4.59
CA GLN A 336 -36.40 22.36 4.58
C GLN A 336 -37.03 21.01 4.95
N ARG A 337 -37.91 21.11 5.94
CA ARG A 337 -38.67 20.04 6.56
C ARG A 337 -39.99 19.96 5.80
N SER A 338 -40.21 18.90 5.05
CA SER A 338 -41.53 18.59 4.49
C SER A 338 -41.83 17.12 4.75
N ARG A 339 -42.79 16.92 5.65
CA ARG A 339 -43.45 15.66 5.97
C ARG A 339 -44.04 15.04 4.71
N SER A 340 -43.89 13.73 4.58
CA SER A 340 -44.93 12.89 3.98
C SER A 340 -44.83 11.50 4.59
N ASP A 341 -45.80 11.22 5.45
CA ASP A 341 -46.11 9.95 6.08
C ASP A 341 -46.35 8.87 5.02
N ILE A 342 -45.76 7.68 5.15
CA ILE A 342 -46.32 6.45 4.60
C ILE A 342 -46.15 5.31 5.62
N ASN A 343 -47.31 4.70 5.90
CA ASN A 343 -47.62 3.76 6.96
C ASN A 343 -46.81 2.46 6.91
N ILE A 344 -46.48 1.97 8.11
CA ILE A 344 -46.12 0.60 8.41
C ILE A 344 -47.44 -0.17 8.60
N GLU A 345 -47.79 -1.03 7.64
CA GLU A 345 -48.77 -2.09 7.85
C GLU A 345 -48.06 -3.45 7.86
N THR A 346 -48.14 -4.08 9.03
CA THR A 346 -47.80 -5.46 9.32
C THR A 346 -48.97 -6.38 8.98
N SER A 347 -48.73 -7.52 8.29
CA SER A 347 -49.36 -8.86 8.45
C SER A 347 -48.99 -9.76 7.24
N PRO A 348 -49.19 -11.09 7.25
CA PRO A 348 -48.51 -12.10 8.05
C PRO A 348 -47.84 -13.19 7.18
N ILE A 349 -47.05 -14.04 7.85
CA ILE A 349 -46.38 -15.23 7.30
C ILE A 349 -47.40 -16.26 6.81
N SER A 350 -47.26 -16.69 5.55
CA SER A 350 -47.79 -17.96 5.05
C SER A 350 -46.68 -18.74 4.35
N THR A 351 -46.32 -19.84 4.99
CA THR A 351 -45.53 -20.98 4.52
C THR A 351 -46.21 -21.65 3.32
N GLN A 352 -45.43 -22.05 2.30
CA GLN A 352 -45.59 -23.23 1.41
C GLN A 352 -44.44 -23.24 0.37
N PRO A 353 -44.13 -24.39 -0.25
CA PRO A 353 -42.80 -25.01 -0.18
C PRO A 353 -41.90 -24.76 -1.39
N ALA A 354 -40.59 -24.94 -1.17
CA ALA A 354 -39.55 -24.84 -2.17
C ALA A 354 -39.66 -25.97 -3.21
N SER A 355 -39.74 -25.58 -4.48
CA SER A 355 -39.48 -26.43 -5.64
C SER A 355 -37.97 -26.45 -5.95
N PRO A 356 -37.44 -27.55 -6.51
CA PRO A 356 -36.03 -27.88 -6.45
C PRO A 356 -35.21 -27.02 -7.42
N ILE A 357 -34.21 -26.33 -6.87
CA ILE A 357 -33.16 -25.70 -7.66
C ILE A 357 -32.29 -26.82 -8.21
N SER A 358 -32.29 -26.95 -9.53
CA SER A 358 -31.37 -27.78 -10.30
C SER A 358 -29.94 -27.45 -9.90
N LEU A 359 -29.27 -28.43 -9.29
CA LEU A 359 -27.85 -28.47 -9.01
C LEU A 359 -27.09 -28.26 -10.33
N HIS A 360 -26.58 -27.05 -10.56
CA HIS A 360 -25.46 -26.89 -11.47
C HIS A 360 -24.26 -27.54 -10.80
N GLU A 361 -23.81 -28.64 -11.39
CA GLU A 361 -22.68 -29.44 -10.95
C GLU A 361 -21.49 -28.56 -10.57
N ASN A 362 -21.02 -28.75 -9.35
CA ASN A 362 -19.71 -28.33 -8.91
C ASN A 362 -18.68 -28.92 -9.87
N GLN A 363 -18.12 -28.11 -10.75
CA GLN A 363 -16.84 -28.41 -11.36
C GLN A 363 -15.81 -28.47 -10.23
N VAL A 364 -15.49 -29.71 -9.87
CA VAL A 364 -14.28 -30.08 -9.16
C VAL A 364 -13.13 -29.38 -9.86
N HIS A 365 -12.54 -28.37 -9.23
CA HIS A 365 -11.26 -27.83 -9.66
C HIS A 365 -10.22 -28.92 -9.42
N SER A 366 -10.02 -29.76 -10.42
CA SER A 366 -8.77 -30.45 -10.63
C SER A 366 -7.69 -29.37 -10.68
N SER A 367 -6.72 -29.49 -9.80
CA SER A 367 -5.48 -28.73 -9.80
C SER A 367 -4.68 -29.06 -11.07
N ASP A 368 -5.11 -28.53 -12.21
CA ASP A 368 -4.21 -28.31 -13.32
C ASP A 368 -3.38 -27.09 -12.96
N SER A 369 -2.10 -27.31 -12.71
CA SER A 369 -1.07 -26.27 -12.63
C SER A 369 -0.85 -25.65 -14.02
N SER A 370 -1.90 -25.04 -14.59
CA SER A 370 -1.78 -24.25 -15.80
C SER A 370 -0.94 -23.02 -15.49
N ILE A 371 0.26 -22.96 -16.07
CA ILE A 371 1.15 -21.81 -15.99
C ILE A 371 0.37 -20.58 -16.48
N TRP A 372 0.28 -19.55 -15.62
CA TRP A 372 -0.40 -18.29 -15.96
C TRP A 372 0.13 -17.73 -17.28
N SER A 373 -0.78 -17.36 -18.18
CA SER A 373 -0.42 -16.64 -19.41
C SER A 373 -1.45 -15.55 -19.71
N PRO A 374 -1.00 -14.32 -20.02
CA PRO A 374 -1.87 -13.20 -20.36
C PRO A 374 -2.58 -13.47 -21.69
N THR A 375 -3.90 -13.26 -21.74
CA THR A 375 -4.70 -13.36 -22.98
C THR A 375 -5.26 -12.02 -23.41
N SER A 376 -5.53 -11.85 -24.71
CA SER A 376 -6.16 -10.63 -25.23
C SER A 376 -7.54 -10.39 -24.59
N ALA A 377 -8.33 -11.46 -24.41
CA ALA A 377 -9.61 -11.40 -23.72
C ALA A 377 -9.48 -10.93 -22.25
N TRP A 378 -8.46 -11.43 -21.53
CA TRP A 378 -8.18 -10.98 -20.16
C TRP A 378 -7.83 -9.49 -20.10
N ILE A 379 -6.95 -8.99 -20.97
CA ILE A 379 -6.61 -7.54 -21.02
C ILE A 379 -7.86 -6.71 -21.29
N GLN A 380 -8.66 -7.12 -22.28
CA GLN A 380 -9.86 -6.38 -22.67
C GLN A 380 -10.92 -6.34 -21.56
N SER A 381 -10.93 -7.33 -20.66
CA SER A 381 -11.88 -7.41 -19.53
C SER A 381 -11.74 -6.26 -18.52
N TRP A 382 -10.54 -5.67 -18.39
CA TRP A 382 -10.23 -4.64 -17.40
C TRP A 382 -9.68 -3.34 -18.01
N LYS A 383 -8.99 -3.38 -19.16
CA LYS A 383 -8.38 -2.18 -19.77
C LYS A 383 -9.37 -1.03 -19.96
N GLY A 384 -10.56 -1.32 -20.49
CA GLY A 384 -11.61 -0.32 -20.70
C GLY A 384 -12.23 0.23 -19.41
N LYS A 385 -11.96 -0.39 -18.26
CA LYS A 385 -12.49 0.03 -16.94
C LYS A 385 -11.52 0.91 -16.17
N LEU A 386 -10.28 1.11 -16.65
CA LEU A 386 -9.30 1.96 -16.00
C LEU A 386 -9.85 3.39 -15.84
N PRO A 387 -9.83 3.98 -14.63
CA PRO A 387 -10.45 5.28 -14.38
C PRO A 387 -9.52 6.42 -14.84
N LEU A 388 -9.25 6.52 -16.13
CA LEU A 388 -8.33 7.48 -16.73
C LEU A 388 -8.99 8.81 -17.11
N GLN A 389 -10.33 8.84 -17.21
CA GLN A 389 -11.07 9.97 -17.79
C GLN A 389 -10.74 11.32 -17.12
N THR A 390 -10.75 11.38 -15.79
CA THR A 390 -10.46 12.60 -15.04
C THR A 390 -9.03 13.09 -15.29
N ILE A 391 -8.04 12.19 -15.27
CA ILE A 391 -6.62 12.52 -15.49
C ILE A 391 -6.38 12.99 -16.93
N LEU A 392 -6.96 12.29 -17.91
CA LEU A 392 -6.83 12.69 -19.31
C LEU A 392 -7.51 14.03 -19.58
N ARG A 393 -8.66 14.29 -18.95
CA ARG A 393 -9.34 15.59 -19.05
C ARG A 393 -8.53 16.72 -18.43
N LEU A 394 -7.94 16.48 -17.25
CA LEU A 394 -6.99 17.39 -16.61
C LEU A 394 -5.85 17.74 -17.56
N LEU A 395 -5.21 16.73 -18.15
CA LEU A 395 -4.08 16.91 -19.07
C LEU A 395 -4.47 17.68 -20.32
N GLN A 396 -5.63 17.39 -20.92
CA GLN A 396 -6.14 18.12 -22.10
C GLN A 396 -6.30 19.62 -21.84
N VAL A 397 -6.70 20.00 -20.62
CA VAL A 397 -6.93 21.40 -20.25
C VAL A 397 -5.63 22.08 -19.84
N LEU A 398 -4.84 21.47 -18.96
CA LEU A 398 -3.70 22.13 -18.33
C LEU A 398 -2.42 22.09 -19.17
N VAL A 399 -2.18 21.04 -19.95
CA VAL A 399 -0.95 20.93 -20.76
C VAL A 399 -0.82 22.11 -21.73
N PRO A 400 -1.84 22.45 -22.54
CA PRO A 400 -1.74 23.59 -23.46
C PRO A 400 -1.60 24.94 -22.72
N GLN A 401 -2.23 25.10 -21.56
CA GLN A 401 -2.14 26.33 -20.76
C GLN A 401 -0.73 26.52 -20.18
N VAL A 402 -0.12 25.45 -19.67
CA VAL A 402 1.26 25.46 -19.16
C VAL A 402 2.25 25.67 -20.31
N GLU A 403 2.08 24.98 -21.45
CA GLU A 403 2.97 25.18 -22.61
C GLU A 403 2.88 26.63 -23.13
N LYS A 404 1.67 27.20 -23.20
CA LYS A 404 1.47 28.60 -23.60
C LYS A 404 2.13 29.58 -22.65
N ILE A 405 1.95 29.44 -21.33
CA ILE A 405 2.55 30.39 -20.38
C ILE A 405 4.09 30.30 -20.39
N CYS A 406 4.64 29.09 -20.60
CA CYS A 406 6.08 28.91 -20.76
C CYS A 406 6.61 29.62 -22.01
N MET A 407 5.87 29.58 -23.13
CA MET A 407 6.23 30.29 -24.36
C MET A 407 6.07 31.82 -24.23
N ASP A 408 4.92 32.29 -23.73
CA ASP A 408 4.57 33.71 -23.70
C ASP A 408 5.43 34.51 -22.71
N ARG A 409 5.82 33.89 -21.58
CA ARG A 409 6.59 34.55 -20.51
C ARG A 409 8.05 34.09 -20.42
N GLY A 410 8.48 33.16 -21.28
CA GLY A 410 9.82 32.56 -21.21
C GLY A 410 10.10 31.83 -19.89
N LEU A 411 9.07 31.33 -19.21
CA LEU A 411 9.19 30.68 -17.91
C LEU A 411 9.91 29.34 -18.07
N THR A 412 11.00 29.17 -17.34
CA THR A 412 11.74 27.90 -17.25
C THR A 412 11.81 27.34 -15.82
N ASP A 413 11.42 28.14 -14.82
CA ASP A 413 11.44 27.73 -13.41
C ASP A 413 10.21 26.89 -13.04
N GLU A 414 10.47 25.71 -12.48
CA GLU A 414 9.47 24.81 -11.92
C GLU A 414 8.61 25.49 -10.86
N SER A 415 9.20 26.35 -10.03
CA SER A 415 8.50 27.04 -8.94
C SER A 415 7.41 27.98 -9.45
N GLU A 416 7.64 28.62 -10.59
CA GLU A 416 6.67 29.55 -11.19
C GLU A 416 5.50 28.80 -11.85
N ILE A 417 5.77 27.65 -12.47
CA ILE A 417 4.72 26.78 -13.02
C ILE A 417 3.84 26.24 -11.87
N ILE A 418 4.45 25.81 -10.77
CA ILE A 418 3.71 25.34 -9.59
C ILE A 418 2.84 26.46 -9.01
N LYS A 419 3.38 27.69 -8.89
CA LYS A 419 2.60 28.86 -8.47
C LYS A 419 1.44 29.15 -9.41
N PHE A 420 1.61 29.04 -10.73
CA PHE A 420 0.53 29.19 -11.69
C PHE A 420 -0.58 28.15 -11.43
N LEU A 421 -0.20 26.88 -11.27
CA LEU A 421 -1.14 25.78 -11.00
C LEU A 421 -1.91 25.97 -9.68
N GLN A 422 -1.28 26.55 -8.65
CA GLN A 422 -1.94 26.86 -7.37
C GLN A 422 -3.08 27.89 -7.49
N HIS A 423 -3.01 28.80 -8.47
CA HIS A 423 -4.03 29.82 -8.71
C HIS A 423 -5.06 29.39 -9.78
N GLY A 424 -4.82 28.26 -10.46
CA GLY A 424 -5.73 27.71 -11.45
C GLY A 424 -6.98 27.11 -10.80
N THR A 425 -8.07 27.03 -11.57
CA THR A 425 -9.29 26.32 -11.17
C THR A 425 -9.73 25.36 -12.26
N LEU A 426 -10.26 24.21 -11.83
CA LEU A 426 -10.81 23.18 -12.71
C LEU A 426 -12.32 23.00 -12.55
N VAL A 427 -12.97 23.90 -11.82
CA VAL A 427 -14.42 23.87 -11.61
C VAL A 427 -15.12 23.94 -12.97
N GLY A 428 -16.02 22.97 -13.20
CA GLY A 428 -16.77 22.86 -14.46
C GLY A 428 -16.00 22.27 -15.65
N LEU A 429 -14.70 21.97 -15.51
CA LEU A 429 -13.87 21.42 -16.58
C LEU A 429 -13.67 19.90 -16.48
N LEU A 430 -13.69 19.37 -15.26
CA LEU A 430 -13.57 17.95 -14.96
C LEU A 430 -14.94 17.25 -14.97
N PRO A 431 -14.98 15.92 -15.16
CA PRO A 431 -16.18 15.13 -14.94
C PRO A 431 -16.72 15.27 -13.52
N VAL A 432 -17.99 14.93 -13.33
CA VAL A 432 -18.63 14.91 -12.00
C VAL A 432 -17.79 14.05 -11.03
N PRO A 433 -17.51 14.56 -9.82
CA PRO A 433 -16.73 13.82 -8.85
C PRO A 433 -17.35 12.45 -8.52
N HIS A 434 -16.52 11.40 -8.53
CA HIS A 434 -16.99 10.07 -8.17
C HIS A 434 -17.14 9.98 -6.65
N PRO A 435 -18.12 9.23 -6.11
CA PRO A 435 -18.25 9.08 -4.66
C PRO A 435 -16.95 8.58 -4.01
N ILE A 436 -16.64 9.09 -2.82
CA ILE A 436 -15.48 8.62 -2.06
C ILE A 436 -15.79 7.23 -1.52
N LEU A 437 -15.03 6.23 -1.98
CA LEU A 437 -15.09 4.86 -1.49
C LEU A 437 -14.02 4.61 -0.43
N ILE A 438 -14.44 4.18 0.75
CA ILE A 438 -13.56 3.83 1.86
C ILE A 438 -13.59 2.32 2.06
N ARG A 439 -12.41 1.70 2.01
CA ARG A 439 -12.19 0.27 2.25
C ARG A 439 -11.80 0.06 3.71
N LYS A 440 -12.77 -0.28 4.56
CA LYS A 440 -12.55 -0.49 6.00
C LYS A 440 -12.04 -1.90 6.27
N TYR A 441 -11.07 -2.04 7.16
CA TYR A 441 -10.56 -3.34 7.59
C TYR A 441 -11.68 -4.19 8.22
N GLN A 442 -11.80 -5.42 7.76
CA GLN A 442 -12.70 -6.45 8.28
C GLN A 442 -11.90 -7.69 8.68
N PRO A 443 -11.92 -8.08 9.97
CA PRO A 443 -11.35 -9.35 10.39
C PRO A 443 -12.04 -10.52 9.69
N ASN A 444 -11.25 -11.45 9.18
CA ASN A 444 -11.73 -12.69 8.57
C ASN A 444 -10.94 -13.90 9.09
N PHE A 445 -11.42 -15.11 8.79
CA PHE A 445 -10.80 -16.36 9.24
C PHE A 445 -9.30 -16.44 8.89
N GLY A 446 -8.91 -16.03 7.67
CA GLY A 446 -7.52 -16.01 7.24
C GLY A 446 -6.65 -15.08 8.11
N THR A 447 -7.12 -13.84 8.35
CA THR A 447 -6.38 -12.88 9.20
C THR A 447 -6.31 -13.33 10.65
N ILE A 448 -7.32 -14.04 11.14
CA ILE A 448 -7.36 -14.62 12.49
C ILE A 448 -6.35 -15.76 12.59
N MET A 449 -6.32 -16.66 11.62
CA MET A 449 -5.36 -17.77 11.57
C MET A 449 -3.93 -17.27 11.48
N TRP A 450 -3.67 -16.36 10.55
CA TRP A 450 -2.40 -15.68 10.41
C TRP A 450 -1.94 -15.02 11.71
N PHE A 451 -2.83 -14.23 12.34
CA PHE A 451 -2.52 -13.55 13.59
C PHE A 451 -2.23 -14.53 14.72
N ARG A 452 -3.00 -15.62 14.82
CA ARG A 452 -2.81 -16.65 15.83
C ARG A 452 -1.43 -17.30 15.68
N THR A 453 -1.06 -17.71 14.48
CA THR A 453 0.26 -18.30 14.20
C THR A 453 1.39 -17.34 14.54
N TYR A 454 1.28 -16.07 14.14
CA TYR A 454 2.30 -15.07 14.45
C TYR A 454 2.41 -14.79 15.95
N MET A 455 1.29 -14.60 16.64
CA MET A 455 1.27 -14.29 18.07
C MET A 455 1.88 -15.41 18.91
N TRP A 456 1.53 -16.66 18.61
CA TRP A 456 2.17 -17.82 19.27
C TRP A 456 3.65 -17.96 18.89
N GLY A 457 4.04 -17.61 17.67
CA GLY A 457 5.45 -17.53 17.27
C GLY A 457 6.24 -16.53 18.12
N VAL A 458 5.71 -15.32 18.32
CA VAL A 458 6.34 -14.30 19.17
C VAL A 458 6.46 -14.77 20.63
N ILE A 459 5.38 -15.33 21.17
CA ILE A 459 5.38 -15.87 22.54
C ILE A 459 6.40 -17.01 22.69
N TYR A 460 6.46 -17.92 21.72
CA TYR A 460 7.40 -19.03 21.74
C TYR A 460 8.84 -18.52 21.75
N LEU A 461 9.22 -17.68 20.78
CA LEU A 461 10.57 -17.15 20.64
C LEU A 461 11.03 -16.35 21.86
N ARG A 462 10.09 -15.66 22.54
CA ARG A 462 10.35 -14.90 23.76
C ARG A 462 10.68 -15.75 24.97
N ASN A 463 10.17 -16.97 25.01
CA ASN A 463 10.28 -17.87 26.17
C ASN A 463 11.08 -19.13 25.82
N ILE A 464 12.09 -18.98 24.96
CA ILE A 464 13.14 -20.00 24.74
C ILE A 464 14.10 -20.03 25.93
N ASP A 465 14.33 -18.89 26.58
CA ASP A 465 15.23 -18.77 27.73
C ASP A 465 14.63 -17.81 28.80
N PRO A 466 14.14 -18.33 29.94
CA PRO A 466 14.05 -19.75 30.30
C PRO A 466 13.00 -20.49 29.44
N PRO A 467 13.22 -21.78 29.10
CA PRO A 467 12.33 -22.56 28.26
C PRO A 467 11.07 -22.99 29.02
N ILE A 468 10.06 -22.13 29.10
CA ILE A 468 8.83 -22.38 29.88
C ILE A 468 7.97 -23.53 29.33
N TRP A 469 8.20 -23.91 28.08
CA TRP A 469 7.44 -24.94 27.37
C TRP A 469 8.09 -26.33 27.47
N TYR A 470 9.34 -26.40 27.95
CA TYR A 470 10.04 -27.65 28.16
C TYR A 470 9.32 -28.48 29.24
N ASP A 471 9.18 -29.78 29.02
CA ASP A 471 8.48 -30.71 29.92
C ASP A 471 6.99 -30.39 30.15
N THR A 472 6.35 -29.74 29.17
CA THR A 472 4.89 -29.53 29.16
C THR A 472 4.23 -30.32 28.03
N ASP A 473 2.94 -30.65 28.18
CA ASP A 473 2.14 -31.28 27.11
C ASP A 473 1.77 -30.30 25.97
N VAL A 474 2.26 -29.05 26.02
CA VAL A 474 1.88 -27.99 25.07
C VAL A 474 2.59 -28.20 23.73
N LYS A 475 1.81 -28.49 22.68
CA LYS A 475 2.29 -28.63 21.30
C LYS A 475 1.90 -27.40 20.47
N LEU A 476 2.82 -26.46 20.30
CA LEU A 476 2.57 -25.19 19.59
C LEU A 476 2.69 -25.29 18.07
N PHE A 477 3.54 -26.19 17.55
CA PHE A 477 3.82 -26.33 16.13
C PHE A 477 3.77 -27.79 15.71
N GLU A 478 3.27 -28.07 14.50
CA GLU A 478 3.37 -29.38 13.87
C GLU A 478 4.79 -29.57 13.35
N ILE A 479 5.52 -30.54 13.91
CA ILE A 479 6.86 -30.89 13.44
C ILE A 479 6.70 -31.79 12.21
N GLN A 480 6.93 -31.25 11.00
CA GLN A 480 7.10 -32.08 9.81
C GLN A 480 8.42 -32.85 9.95
N ARG A 481 8.33 -34.15 10.27
CA ARG A 481 9.49 -35.04 10.18
C ARG A 481 9.79 -35.27 8.70
N VAL A 482 10.93 -34.73 8.24
CA VAL A 482 11.49 -35.13 6.96
C VAL A 482 11.82 -36.61 7.08
N LYS A 483 11.17 -37.46 6.30
CA LYS A 483 11.59 -38.85 6.15
C LYS A 483 12.95 -38.81 5.46
N GLU A 484 14.02 -39.07 6.20
CA GLU A 484 15.28 -39.49 5.61
C GLU A 484 14.96 -40.76 4.81
N GLN A 485 15.16 -40.71 3.49
CA GLN A 485 15.12 -41.89 2.65
C GLN A 485 16.44 -42.63 2.88
N ASP A 486 16.36 -43.75 3.59
CA ASP A 486 17.47 -44.71 3.75
C ASP A 486 17.93 -45.29 2.40
#